data_AF-A0A929YIP6-F1
#
_entry.id   AF-A0A929YIP6-F1
#
_cell.length_a   1.000
_cell.length_b   1.000
_cell.length_c   1.000
_cell.angle_alpha   90.00
_cell.angle_beta   90.00
_cell.angle_gamma   90.00
#
_symmetry.space_group_name_H-M   'P 1'
#
loop_
_entity.id
_entity.type
_entity.pdbx_description
1 polymer ?
#
loop_
_entity_poly.entity_id
_entity_poly.type
_entity_poly.pdbx_seq_one_letter_code
_entity_poly.pdbx_strand_id
1 'polypeptide(L)'
;MSFITDEVKTKRAADINDRRKTLETLRRNEVSRFLEEGIPTLCEEARKAAINEYLMKGKLPDEICVYDHDRLITQAVANSHSCRKALLEKLQSLEEKIRDVEFSYTESNPWVATTDPYIVVYFSNNQE
;
A
#
# COMPACT_ATOMS: atom_id res chain seq x y z
N MET A 1 -29.44 -20.50 35.96
CA MET A 1 -28.13 -19.81 35.97
C MET A 1 -27.62 -19.74 34.53
N SER A 2 -27.05 -18.60 34.11
CA SER A 2 -26.45 -18.45 32.78
C SER A 2 -25.01 -18.98 32.81
N PHE A 3 -24.62 -19.73 31.79
CA PHE A 3 -23.23 -20.17 31.59
C PHE A 3 -22.28 -19.02 31.26
N ILE A 4 -22.80 -17.95 30.65
CA ILE A 4 -22.06 -16.72 30.44
C ILE A 4 -22.36 -15.80 31.61
N THR A 5 -21.43 -15.79 32.57
CA THR A 5 -21.47 -14.92 33.74
C THR A 5 -20.92 -13.55 33.41
N ASP A 6 -21.19 -12.56 34.27
CA ASP A 6 -20.63 -11.22 34.10
C ASP A 6 -19.10 -11.21 34.25
N GLU A 7 -18.52 -12.17 34.97
CA GLU A 7 -17.07 -12.40 35.00
C GLU A 7 -16.54 -12.80 33.61
N VAL A 8 -17.21 -13.72 32.91
CA VAL A 8 -16.82 -14.15 31.55
C VAL A 8 -16.92 -12.98 30.56
N LYS A 9 -18.00 -12.18 30.64
CA LYS A 9 -18.16 -10.98 29.79
C LYS A 9 -17.05 -9.95 30.05
N THR A 10 -16.70 -9.73 31.31
CA THR A 10 -15.65 -8.78 31.71
C THR A 10 -14.28 -9.22 31.20
N LYS A 11 -13.93 -10.51 31.34
CA LYS A 11 -12.69 -11.07 30.78
C LYS A 11 -12.62 -10.92 29.26
N ARG A 12 -13.72 -11.20 28.55
CA ARG A 12 -13.79 -11.03 27.08
C ARG A 12 -13.63 -9.57 26.66
N ALA A 13 -14.23 -8.62 27.39
CA ALA A 13 -14.09 -7.19 27.09
C ALA A 13 -12.63 -6.71 27.28
N ALA A 14 -11.96 -7.17 28.34
CA ALA A 14 -10.55 -6.86 28.57
C ALA A 14 -9.65 -7.42 27.46
N ASP A 15 -9.85 -8.69 27.07
CA ASP A 15 -9.11 -9.34 25.98
C ASP A 15 -9.28 -8.62 24.63
N ILE A 16 -10.52 -8.25 24.27
CA ILE A 16 -10.80 -7.46 23.05
C ILE A 16 -10.05 -6.12 23.08
N ASN A 17 -10.04 -5.43 24.23
CA ASN A 17 -9.39 -4.14 24.35
C ASN A 17 -7.85 -4.26 24.25
N ASP A 18 -7.27 -5.29 24.85
CA ASP A 18 -5.83 -5.56 24.77
C ASP A 18 -5.40 -5.91 23.34
N ARG A 19 -6.14 -6.81 22.70
CA ARG A 19 -5.92 -7.16 21.29
C ARG A 19 -6.05 -5.95 20.37
N ARG A 20 -7.00 -5.06 20.63
CA ARG A 20 -7.17 -3.82 19.85
C ARG A 20 -5.94 -2.91 19.98
N LYS A 21 -5.42 -2.70 21.19
CA LYS A 21 -4.20 -1.88 21.41
C LYS A 21 -2.98 -2.47 20.69
N THR A 22 -2.85 -3.79 20.74
CA THR A 22 -1.78 -4.51 20.03
C THR A 22 -1.90 -4.31 18.52
N LEU A 23 -3.10 -4.49 17.95
CA LEU A 23 -3.35 -4.28 16.53
C LEU A 23 -3.14 -2.82 16.09
N GLU A 24 -3.56 -1.85 16.90
CA GLU A 24 -3.30 -0.42 16.63
C GLU A 24 -1.80 -0.11 16.58
N THR A 25 -1.02 -0.73 17.47
CA THR A 25 0.44 -0.57 17.50
C THR A 25 1.09 -1.20 16.28
N LEU A 26 0.69 -2.42 15.91
CA LEU A 26 1.17 -3.09 14.69
C LEU A 26 0.88 -2.26 13.44
N ARG A 27 -0.34 -1.74 13.29
CA ARG A 27 -0.71 -0.87 12.16
C ARG A 27 0.15 0.39 12.07
N ARG A 28 0.48 1.01 13.20
CA ARG A 28 1.38 2.18 13.23
C ARG A 28 2.79 1.82 12.78
N ASN A 29 3.31 0.68 13.22
CA ASN A 29 4.63 0.21 12.83
C ASN A 29 4.68 -0.13 11.34
N GLU A 30 3.65 -0.77 10.80
CA GLU A 30 3.52 -1.06 9.37
C GLU A 30 3.52 0.24 8.54
N VAL A 31 2.74 1.24 8.96
CA VAL A 31 2.71 2.56 8.32
C VAL A 31 4.06 3.26 8.40
N SER A 32 4.72 3.29 9.57
CA SER A 32 6.04 3.92 9.73
C SER A 32 7.08 3.28 8.82
N ARG A 33 7.13 1.94 8.81
CA ARG A 33 8.04 1.18 7.96
C ARG A 33 7.78 1.46 6.48
N PHE A 34 6.53 1.55 6.06
CA PHE A 34 6.21 1.90 4.67
C PHE A 34 6.70 3.31 4.29
N LEU A 35 6.54 4.30 5.17
CA LEU A 35 7.00 5.66 4.91
C LEU A 35 8.53 5.73 4.80
N GLU A 36 9.25 4.97 5.64
CA GLU A 36 10.72 4.97 5.70
C GLU A 36 11.37 4.13 4.60
N GLU A 37 10.85 2.92 4.37
CA GLU A 37 11.48 1.91 3.50
C GLU A 37 10.68 1.68 2.21
N GLY A 38 9.34 1.68 2.31
CA GLY A 38 8.46 1.37 1.18
C GLY A 38 8.44 2.46 0.12
N ILE A 39 8.28 3.73 0.52
CA ILE A 39 8.24 4.85 -0.43
C ILE A 39 9.52 4.93 -1.28
N PRO A 40 10.73 4.96 -0.71
CA PRO A 40 11.95 5.04 -1.52
C PRO A 40 12.08 3.88 -2.52
N THR A 41 11.75 2.66 -2.07
CA THR A 41 11.83 1.45 -2.90
C THR A 41 10.86 1.52 -4.07
N LEU A 42 9.59 1.84 -3.80
CA LEU A 42 8.57 1.94 -4.85
C LEU A 42 8.83 3.10 -5.82
N CYS A 43 9.36 4.23 -5.35
CA CYS A 43 9.73 5.34 -6.23
C CYS A 43 10.84 4.95 -7.22
N GLU A 44 11.85 4.22 -6.77
CA GLU A 44 12.93 3.77 -7.64
C GLU A 44 12.46 2.74 -8.67
N GLU A 45 11.60 1.80 -8.26
CA GLU A 45 10.99 0.84 -9.19
C GLU A 45 10.04 1.51 -10.19
N ALA A 46 9.22 2.48 -9.75
CA ALA A 46 8.38 3.27 -10.64
C ALA A 46 9.19 4.05 -11.67
N ARG A 47 10.33 4.64 -11.25
CA ARG A 47 11.25 5.35 -12.14
C ARG A 47 11.82 4.42 -13.21
N LYS A 48 12.32 3.24 -12.83
CA LYS A 48 12.85 2.24 -13.77
C LYS A 48 11.78 1.79 -14.76
N ALA A 49 10.57 1.49 -14.26
CA ALA A 49 9.45 1.07 -15.09
C ALA A 49 9.04 2.15 -16.10
N ALA A 50 8.91 3.41 -15.67
CA ALA A 50 8.58 4.52 -16.55
C ALA A 50 9.63 4.74 -17.65
N ILE A 51 10.93 4.68 -17.30
CA ILE A 51 12.03 4.79 -18.27
C ILE A 51 11.98 3.66 -19.29
N ASN A 52 11.82 2.42 -18.83
CA ASN A 52 11.77 1.25 -19.70
C ASN A 52 10.58 1.32 -20.67
N GLU A 53 9.40 1.69 -20.18
CA GLU A 53 8.20 1.89 -21.00
C GLU A 53 8.41 2.99 -22.05
N TYR A 54 8.99 4.13 -21.67
CA TYR A 54 9.29 5.20 -22.60
C TYR A 54 10.30 4.78 -23.68
N LEU A 55 11.37 4.08 -23.30
CA LEU A 55 12.36 3.57 -24.25
C LEU A 55 11.76 2.59 -25.26
N MET A 56 10.77 1.79 -24.84
CA MET A 56 10.10 0.82 -25.70
C MET A 56 9.04 1.44 -26.61
N LYS A 57 8.24 2.38 -26.10
CA LYS A 57 7.05 2.91 -26.79
C LYS A 57 7.24 4.30 -27.38
N GLY A 58 8.32 5.00 -27.01
CA GLY A 58 8.61 6.38 -27.42
C GLY A 58 7.72 7.44 -26.78
N LYS A 59 6.87 7.06 -25.82
CA LYS A 59 5.99 7.95 -25.06
C LYS A 59 5.72 7.39 -23.68
N LEU A 60 5.35 8.25 -22.74
CA LEU A 60 4.89 7.81 -21.43
C LEU A 60 3.56 7.05 -21.58
N PRO A 61 3.38 5.93 -20.86
CA PRO A 61 2.10 5.24 -20.80
C PRO A 61 1.09 6.04 -19.96
N ASP A 62 -0.20 5.72 -20.10
CA ASP A 62 -1.25 6.31 -19.24
C ASP A 62 -1.07 5.87 -17.78
N GLU A 63 -0.61 4.64 -17.56
CA GLU A 63 -0.33 4.07 -16.26
C GLU A 63 0.81 3.05 -16.30
N ILE A 64 1.44 2.81 -15.15
CA ILE A 64 2.33 1.66 -14.91
C ILE A 64 1.95 0.95 -13.62
N CYS A 65 2.19 -0.36 -13.58
CA CYS A 65 2.05 -1.17 -12.38
C CYS A 65 3.44 -1.48 -11.80
N VAL A 66 3.62 -1.26 -10.49
CA VAL A 66 4.86 -1.56 -9.77
C VAL A 66 4.56 -2.51 -8.63
N TYR A 67 5.07 -3.73 -8.74
CA TYR A 67 4.83 -4.79 -7.77
C TYR A 67 5.72 -4.64 -6.54
N ASP A 68 5.11 -4.80 -5.37
CA ASP A 68 5.78 -4.75 -4.08
C ASP A 68 6.09 -6.18 -3.62
N HIS A 69 7.20 -6.71 -4.12
CA HIS A 69 7.67 -8.05 -3.79
C HIS A 69 8.11 -8.18 -2.32
N ASP A 70 8.49 -7.07 -1.68
CA ASP A 70 8.87 -7.02 -0.26
C ASP A 70 7.66 -6.93 0.68
N ARG A 71 6.45 -6.79 0.13
CA ARG A 71 5.17 -6.79 0.86
C ARG A 71 5.10 -5.72 1.95
N LEU A 72 5.66 -4.56 1.66
CA LEU A 72 5.58 -3.36 2.48
C LEU A 72 4.19 -2.69 2.42
N ILE A 73 3.42 -2.92 1.36
CA ILE A 73 2.02 -2.50 1.19
C ILE A 73 1.11 -3.48 1.94
N THR A 74 1.05 -3.32 3.27
CA THR A 74 0.07 -4.04 4.09
C THR A 74 -1.33 -3.46 3.91
N GLN A 75 -2.34 -4.17 4.41
CA GLN A 75 -3.71 -3.65 4.43
C GLN A 75 -3.82 -2.33 5.24
N ALA A 76 -2.98 -2.13 6.27
CA ALA A 76 -2.95 -0.87 7.01
C ALA A 76 -2.43 0.28 6.15
N VAL A 77 -1.39 0.02 5.35
CA VAL A 77 -0.81 0.98 4.40
C VAL A 77 -1.80 1.32 3.28
N ALA A 78 -2.40 0.31 2.65
CA ALA A 78 -3.34 0.51 1.54
C ALA A 78 -4.57 1.33 1.96
N ASN A 79 -5.04 1.17 3.20
CA ASN A 79 -6.14 1.95 3.76
C ASN A 79 -5.72 3.32 4.33
N SER A 80 -4.42 3.62 4.36
CA SER A 80 -3.91 4.86 4.92
C SER A 80 -3.85 5.96 3.87
N HIS A 81 -4.72 6.96 4.00
CA HIS A 81 -4.71 8.14 3.14
C HIS A 81 -3.37 8.88 3.19
N SER A 82 -2.72 8.93 4.35
CA SER A 82 -1.41 9.58 4.50
C SER A 82 -0.30 8.83 3.74
N CYS A 83 -0.34 7.49 3.71
CA CYS A 83 0.61 6.69 2.93
C CYS A 83 0.45 6.96 1.43
N ARG A 84 -0.78 6.95 0.91
CA ARG A 84 -1.06 7.25 -0.49
C ARG A 84 -0.57 8.65 -0.85
N LYS A 85 -0.92 9.65 -0.03
CA LYS A 85 -0.53 11.04 -0.24
C LYS A 85 0.98 11.22 -0.22
N ALA A 86 1.67 10.65 0.76
CA ALA A 86 3.13 10.76 0.86
C ALA A 86 3.84 10.10 -0.33
N LEU A 87 3.36 8.93 -0.76
CA LEU A 87 3.87 8.28 -1.97
C LEU A 87 3.67 9.15 -3.22
N LEU A 88 2.47 9.70 -3.38
CA LEU A 88 2.15 10.58 -4.52
C LEU A 88 3.04 11.83 -4.53
N GLU A 89 3.16 12.54 -3.41
CA GLU A 89 4.01 13.74 -3.30
C GLU A 89 5.46 13.41 -3.64
N LYS A 90 5.96 12.25 -3.18
CA LYS A 90 7.33 11.83 -3.49
C LYS A 90 7.51 11.51 -4.96
N LEU A 91 6.57 10.78 -5.56
CA LEU A 91 6.57 10.47 -7.00
C LEU A 91 6.51 11.74 -7.85
N GLN A 92 5.63 12.68 -7.51
CA GLN A 92 5.50 13.97 -8.20
C GLN A 92 6.77 14.83 -8.10
N SER A 93 7.52 14.72 -7.00
CA SER A 93 8.83 15.37 -6.89
C SER A 93 9.89 14.80 -7.84
N LEU A 94 9.67 13.60 -8.37
CA LEU A 94 10.56 12.92 -9.33
C LEU A 94 10.10 13.07 -10.77
N GLU A 95 8.79 13.10 -11.02
CA GLU A 95 8.17 13.27 -12.34
C GLU A 95 6.86 14.05 -12.22
N GLU A 96 6.84 15.28 -12.76
CA GLU A 96 5.71 16.20 -12.66
C GLU A 96 4.46 15.67 -13.38
N LYS A 97 4.63 14.83 -14.40
CA LYS A 97 3.49 14.24 -15.14
C LYS A 97 2.71 13.23 -14.31
N ILE A 98 3.18 12.80 -13.14
CA ILE A 98 2.44 11.87 -12.29
C ILE A 98 1.20 12.57 -11.71
N ARG A 99 0.04 12.02 -12.05
CA ARG A 99 -1.27 12.55 -11.66
C ARG A 99 -1.78 11.93 -10.36
N ASP A 100 -1.64 10.63 -10.23
CA ASP A 100 -2.22 9.88 -9.11
C ASP A 100 -1.49 8.56 -8.88
N VAL A 101 -1.73 7.96 -7.71
CA VAL A 101 -1.26 6.63 -7.34
C VAL A 101 -2.34 5.86 -6.59
N GLU A 102 -2.48 4.58 -6.86
CA GLU A 102 -3.41 3.68 -6.17
C GLU A 102 -2.69 2.44 -5.64
N PHE A 103 -3.10 1.98 -4.47
CA PHE A 103 -2.71 0.67 -3.94
C PHE A 103 -3.70 -0.38 -4.44
N SER A 104 -3.20 -1.46 -5.02
CA SER A 104 -4.01 -2.55 -5.53
C SER A 104 -3.43 -3.90 -5.14
N TYR A 105 -4.26 -4.94 -5.25
CA TYR A 105 -3.88 -6.32 -5.05
C TYR A 105 -4.23 -7.10 -6.30
N THR A 106 -3.37 -8.03 -6.70
CA THR A 106 -3.72 -8.97 -7.76
C THR A 106 -4.98 -9.74 -7.36
N GLU A 107 -5.83 -10.11 -8.32
CA GLU A 107 -7.07 -10.83 -8.00
C GLU A 107 -6.76 -12.13 -7.25
N SER A 108 -7.57 -12.43 -6.24
CA SER A 108 -7.41 -13.65 -5.45
C SER A 108 -7.64 -14.88 -6.33
N ASN A 109 -6.56 -15.57 -6.67
CA ASN A 109 -6.62 -16.85 -7.37
C ASN A 109 -6.62 -17.98 -6.34
N PRO A 110 -7.54 -18.97 -6.42
CA PRO A 110 -7.55 -20.12 -5.50
C PRO A 110 -6.25 -20.94 -5.48
N TRP A 111 -5.39 -20.78 -6.48
CA TRP A 111 -4.07 -21.42 -6.59
C TRP A 111 -2.91 -20.56 -6.07
N VAL A 112 -3.16 -19.31 -5.66
CA VAL A 112 -2.13 -18.39 -5.17
C VAL A 112 -2.44 -18.03 -3.72
N ALA A 113 -1.60 -18.52 -2.80
CA ALA A 113 -1.81 -18.37 -1.36
C ALA A 113 -1.81 -16.91 -0.88
N THR A 114 -1.12 -16.01 -1.59
CA THR A 114 -1.07 -14.59 -1.29
C THR A 114 -0.78 -13.80 -2.56
N THR A 115 -1.66 -12.87 -2.89
CA THR A 115 -1.56 -11.95 -4.03
C THR A 115 -0.54 -10.87 -3.71
N ASP A 116 0.45 -10.69 -4.58
CA ASP A 116 1.42 -9.62 -4.38
C ASP A 116 0.71 -8.27 -4.51
N PRO A 117 0.88 -7.37 -3.53
CA PRO A 117 0.41 -6.01 -3.65
C PRO A 117 1.21 -5.27 -4.72
N TYR A 118 0.60 -4.26 -5.30
CA TYR A 118 1.25 -3.38 -6.26
C TYR A 118 0.68 -1.97 -6.16
N ILE A 119 1.41 -1.01 -6.71
CA ILE A 119 0.88 0.32 -6.96
C ILE A 119 0.60 0.51 -8.45
N VAL A 120 -0.45 1.25 -8.74
CA VAL A 120 -0.70 1.81 -10.08
C VAL A 120 -0.31 3.27 -10.04
N VAL A 121 0.60 3.69 -10.90
CA VAL A 121 1.01 5.08 -11.05
C VAL A 121 0.41 5.60 -12.34
N TYR A 122 -0.41 6.64 -12.23
CA TYR A 122 -1.10 7.26 -13.37
C TYR A 122 -0.36 8.51 -13.83
N PHE A 123 -0.12 8.62 -15.12
CA PHE A 123 0.46 9.82 -15.73
C PHE A 123 -0.64 10.70 -16.32
N SER A 124 -0.36 11.99 -16.37
CA SER A 124 -1.18 12.96 -17.10
C SER A 124 -0.93 12.76 -18.60
N ASN A 125 -2.02 12.67 -19.35
CA ASN A 125 -1.96 12.45 -20.79
C ASN A 125 -1.60 13.76 -21.49
N ASN A 126 -0.32 14.13 -21.45
CA ASN A 126 0.20 15.26 -22.20
C ASN A 126 0.89 14.70 -23.44
N GLN A 127 0.08 14.20 -24.39
CA GLN A 127 0.52 14.13 -25.78
C GLN A 127 0.75 15.58 -26.24
N GLU A 128 1.99 16.04 -26.14
CA GLU A 128 2.51 17.13 -26.99
C GLU A 128 3.10 16.54 -28.28
#